data_AF-A0AAJ4VHQ6-F1
#
_entry.id   AF-A0AAJ4VHQ6-F1
#
_cell.length_a   1.000
_cell.length_b   1.000
_cell.length_c   1.000
_cell.angle_alpha   90.00
_cell.angle_beta   90.00
_cell.angle_gamma   90.00
#
_symmetry.space_group_name_H-M   'P 1'
#
loop_
_entity.id
_entity.type
_entity.pdbx_description
1 polymer ?
#
loop_
_entity_poly.entity_id
_entity_poly.type
_entity_poly.pdbx_seq_one_letter_code
_entity_poly.pdbx_strand_id
1 'polypeptide(L)'
;MTKKIIGFVGTGVMGKSMATHLINEGYEVNVYNRTKSKADELVEIGAIWCDTIADLSKTSDVIISIVGYPKDVESIYLDESGIINNAKEGTTIIDMTTSSPALAESIYNEAKTKNIYSLDAPVSGGDVGAKNATLTIMVGGDEEVFNQVEDIFNVIGQNVVYQGKSGNGQHTKLANQIAIAAGMLGVAESIIYAEEAGLDIDKVFSSIEHGAAGSWSLSNLGPRMVKGDYAPGFYVKHFIKDMRIAIEESEKRGLYMPGLLKAKEVYDALSEAGFEDNGTQSVIQLLKDHIKKGKTMDLNEYQNLALRTMSDVKRDPDKSLINGALGLTGESGEVADIVKKYVFHGHDLDKEALKKELGDVLWYIACCASALDVDLDEIGQLNIEKLKNRYPNGFSKEDSLNRKE
;
A
#
# COMPACT_ATOMS: atom_id res chain seq x y z
N MET A 1 -36.55 4.87 -25.73
CA MET A 1 -36.46 3.67 -24.88
C MET A 1 -36.28 4.14 -23.45
N THR A 2 -36.98 3.54 -22.50
CA THR A 2 -36.78 3.81 -21.07
C THR A 2 -35.34 3.46 -20.70
N LYS A 3 -34.64 4.33 -19.94
CA LYS A 3 -33.27 4.04 -19.48
C LYS A 3 -33.30 2.82 -18.53
N LYS A 4 -32.21 2.06 -18.50
CA LYS A 4 -32.02 0.92 -17.57
C LYS A 4 -32.04 1.40 -16.12
N ILE A 5 -32.54 0.60 -15.19
CA ILE A 5 -32.46 0.89 -13.75
C ILE A 5 -31.09 0.46 -13.23
N ILE A 6 -30.37 1.37 -12.56
CA ILE A 6 -29.01 1.11 -12.06
C ILE A 6 -29.04 0.86 -10.55
N GLY A 7 -28.56 -0.29 -10.12
CA GLY A 7 -28.19 -0.56 -8.74
C GLY A 7 -26.76 -0.08 -8.49
N PHE A 8 -26.52 0.66 -7.42
CA PHE A 8 -25.21 1.18 -7.04
C PHE A 8 -24.84 0.76 -5.62
N VAL A 9 -23.86 -0.12 -5.49
CA VAL A 9 -23.37 -0.68 -4.23
C VAL A 9 -22.06 -0.01 -3.83
N GLY A 10 -22.07 0.73 -2.71
CA GLY A 10 -20.91 1.43 -2.18
C GLY A 10 -20.92 2.93 -2.51
N THR A 11 -21.43 3.74 -1.59
CA THR A 11 -21.58 5.19 -1.74
C THR A 11 -20.47 5.96 -1.03
N GLY A 12 -19.24 5.45 -1.12
CA GLY A 12 -18.05 6.10 -0.57
C GLY A 12 -17.66 7.38 -1.33
N VAL A 13 -16.44 7.87 -1.10
CA VAL A 13 -15.92 9.11 -1.71
C VAL A 13 -16.07 9.12 -3.25
N MET A 14 -15.69 8.01 -3.90
CA MET A 14 -15.84 7.87 -5.35
C MET A 14 -17.28 7.55 -5.75
N GLY A 15 -17.87 6.51 -5.13
CA GLY A 15 -19.19 6.00 -5.50
C GLY A 15 -20.31 7.03 -5.43
N LYS A 16 -20.27 7.94 -4.45
CA LYS A 16 -21.23 9.05 -4.37
C LYS A 16 -21.17 9.97 -5.59
N SER A 17 -19.98 10.34 -6.03
CA SER A 17 -19.83 11.24 -7.19
C SER A 17 -20.29 10.53 -8.47
N MET A 18 -19.93 9.25 -8.63
CA MET A 18 -20.33 8.42 -9.77
C MET A 18 -21.86 8.26 -9.85
N ALA A 19 -22.51 7.91 -8.73
CA ALA A 19 -23.97 7.79 -8.67
C ALA A 19 -24.68 9.12 -8.96
N THR A 20 -24.13 10.25 -8.49
CA THR A 20 -24.67 11.59 -8.78
C THR A 20 -24.72 11.87 -10.29
N HIS A 21 -23.66 11.54 -11.04
CA HIS A 21 -23.64 11.72 -12.49
C HIS A 21 -24.70 10.86 -13.19
N LEU A 22 -24.87 9.61 -12.75
CA LEU A 22 -25.91 8.73 -13.29
C LEU A 22 -27.32 9.27 -13.06
N ILE A 23 -27.59 9.82 -11.87
CA ILE A 23 -28.87 10.47 -11.54
C ILE A 23 -29.09 11.71 -12.42
N ASN A 24 -28.08 12.57 -12.56
CA ASN A 24 -28.17 13.79 -13.37
C ASN A 24 -28.37 13.50 -14.86
N GLU A 25 -27.83 12.38 -15.34
CA GLU A 25 -28.05 11.89 -16.69
C GLU A 25 -29.45 11.24 -16.84
N GLY A 26 -30.25 11.15 -15.77
CA GLY A 26 -31.64 10.71 -15.80
C GLY A 26 -31.83 9.20 -15.70
N TYR A 27 -30.84 8.45 -15.22
CA TYR A 27 -31.05 7.05 -14.82
C TYR A 27 -31.79 7.00 -13.47
N GLU A 28 -32.66 6.01 -13.30
CA GLU A 28 -33.15 5.64 -11.97
C GLU A 28 -32.03 4.87 -11.25
N VAL A 29 -31.62 5.37 -10.07
CA VAL A 29 -30.50 4.80 -9.33
C VAL A 29 -30.96 4.29 -7.95
N ASN A 30 -30.94 2.98 -7.79
CA ASN A 30 -31.11 2.30 -6.51
C ASN A 30 -29.77 2.24 -5.79
N VAL A 31 -29.69 2.67 -4.54
CA VAL A 31 -28.43 2.73 -3.78
C VAL A 31 -28.45 1.84 -2.56
N TYR A 32 -27.33 1.16 -2.31
CA TYR A 32 -27.07 0.44 -1.08
C TYR A 32 -25.68 0.77 -0.56
N ASN A 33 -25.56 0.93 0.75
CA ASN A 33 -24.28 1.01 1.42
C ASN A 33 -24.37 0.43 2.83
N ARG A 34 -23.33 -0.27 3.29
CA ARG A 34 -23.29 -0.85 4.65
C ARG A 34 -23.59 0.19 5.75
N THR A 35 -23.14 1.42 5.55
CA THR A 35 -23.45 2.56 6.42
C THR A 35 -24.47 3.46 5.71
N LYS A 36 -25.74 3.41 6.14
CA LYS A 36 -26.86 4.14 5.52
C LYS A 36 -26.59 5.62 5.34
N SER A 37 -26.03 6.28 6.35
CA SER A 37 -25.77 7.73 6.31
C SER A 37 -24.83 8.20 5.20
N LYS A 38 -24.07 7.28 4.57
CA LYS A 38 -23.25 7.61 3.40
C LYS A 38 -24.07 7.72 2.10
N ALA A 39 -25.34 7.37 2.11
CA ALA A 39 -26.23 7.46 0.96
C ALA A 39 -27.23 8.63 1.08
N ASP A 40 -27.33 9.29 2.24
CA ASP A 40 -28.35 10.31 2.52
C ASP A 40 -28.37 11.41 1.44
N GLU A 41 -27.20 11.98 1.10
CA GLU A 41 -27.09 13.02 0.06
C GLU A 41 -27.49 12.54 -1.34
N LEU A 42 -27.34 11.24 -1.64
CA LEU A 42 -27.81 10.68 -2.91
C LEU A 42 -29.34 10.56 -2.92
N VAL A 43 -29.91 10.16 -1.78
CA VAL A 43 -31.36 10.04 -1.62
C VAL A 43 -32.03 11.42 -1.74
N GLU A 44 -31.41 12.46 -1.18
CA GLU A 44 -31.87 13.85 -1.30
C GLU A 44 -31.96 14.34 -2.75
N ILE A 45 -31.09 13.85 -3.63
CA ILE A 45 -31.08 14.21 -5.06
C ILE A 45 -31.83 13.21 -5.96
N GLY A 46 -32.53 12.23 -5.37
CA GLY A 46 -33.45 11.34 -6.09
C GLY A 46 -33.01 9.87 -6.21
N ALA A 47 -31.93 9.45 -5.55
CA ALA A 47 -31.62 8.03 -5.45
C ALA A 47 -32.65 7.28 -4.59
N ILE A 48 -32.93 6.03 -4.93
CA ILE A 48 -33.85 5.17 -4.19
C ILE A 48 -33.03 4.30 -3.24
N TRP A 49 -33.23 4.46 -1.93
CA TRP A 49 -32.56 3.64 -0.93
C TRP A 49 -33.10 2.21 -0.92
N CYS A 50 -32.20 1.22 -0.91
CA CYS A 50 -32.51 -0.19 -0.66
C CYS A 50 -31.91 -0.63 0.68
N ASP A 51 -32.69 -1.31 1.53
CA ASP A 51 -32.22 -1.77 2.84
C ASP A 51 -31.27 -2.97 2.76
N THR A 52 -31.32 -3.74 1.68
CA THR A 52 -30.44 -4.90 1.44
C THR A 52 -29.93 -4.96 0.00
N ILE A 53 -28.81 -5.66 -0.20
CA ILE A 53 -28.29 -5.98 -1.55
C ILE A 53 -29.34 -6.76 -2.35
N ALA A 54 -30.02 -7.72 -1.70
CA ALA A 54 -31.07 -8.50 -2.35
C ALA A 54 -32.21 -7.64 -2.90
N ASP A 55 -32.64 -6.61 -2.16
CA ASP A 55 -33.70 -5.70 -2.63
C ASP A 55 -33.24 -4.90 -3.84
N LEU A 56 -32.00 -4.38 -3.80
CA LEU A 56 -31.39 -3.65 -4.91
C LEU A 56 -31.22 -4.55 -6.15
N SER A 57 -30.79 -5.80 -5.97
CA SER A 57 -30.53 -6.72 -7.08
C SER A 57 -31.79 -7.15 -7.81
N LYS A 58 -32.93 -7.26 -7.11
CA LYS A 58 -34.22 -7.66 -7.72
C LYS A 58 -34.80 -6.58 -8.64
N THR A 59 -34.52 -5.31 -8.37
CA THR A 59 -35.12 -4.18 -9.09
C THR A 59 -34.22 -3.60 -10.18
N SER A 60 -32.91 -3.86 -10.13
CA SER A 60 -31.94 -3.27 -11.05
C SER A 60 -31.75 -4.09 -12.33
N ASP A 61 -31.42 -3.43 -13.43
CA ASP A 61 -31.05 -4.05 -14.71
C ASP A 61 -29.52 -4.08 -14.91
N VAL A 62 -28.83 -3.07 -14.35
CA VAL A 62 -27.37 -3.00 -14.27
C VAL A 62 -27.00 -2.74 -12.82
N ILE A 63 -26.00 -3.45 -12.28
CA ILE A 63 -25.54 -3.27 -10.90
C ILE A 63 -24.06 -2.92 -10.91
N ILE A 64 -23.74 -1.71 -10.46
CA ILE A 64 -22.37 -1.20 -10.31
C ILE A 64 -21.97 -1.33 -8.84
N SER A 65 -20.76 -1.81 -8.58
CA SER A 65 -20.18 -1.79 -7.24
C SER A 65 -18.81 -1.08 -7.19
N ILE A 66 -18.54 -0.38 -6.09
CA ILE A 66 -17.23 0.20 -5.80
C ILE A 66 -16.99 0.24 -4.28
N VAL A 67 -16.37 -0.83 -3.76
CA VAL A 67 -16.23 -1.07 -2.32
C VAL A 67 -14.76 -1.06 -1.86
N GLY A 68 -14.50 -1.32 -0.57
CA GLY A 68 -13.21 -1.06 0.05
C GLY A 68 -12.13 -2.10 -0.26
N TYR A 69 -12.46 -3.38 -0.14
CA TYR A 69 -11.49 -4.49 -0.19
C TYR A 69 -12.02 -5.68 -1.00
N PRO A 70 -11.13 -6.56 -1.53
CA PRO A 70 -11.52 -7.78 -2.23
C PRO A 70 -12.52 -8.66 -1.47
N LYS A 71 -12.37 -8.78 -0.14
CA LYS A 71 -13.33 -9.52 0.71
C LYS A 71 -14.73 -8.90 0.72
N ASP A 72 -14.83 -7.57 0.61
CA ASP A 72 -16.12 -6.90 0.53
C ASP A 72 -16.75 -7.19 -0.84
N VAL A 73 -15.95 -7.21 -1.92
CA VAL A 73 -16.40 -7.62 -3.27
C VAL A 73 -16.92 -9.06 -3.23
N GLU A 74 -16.12 -9.99 -2.71
CA GLU A 74 -16.50 -11.40 -2.58
C GLU A 74 -17.84 -11.56 -1.86
N SER A 75 -18.00 -10.93 -0.70
CA SER A 75 -19.22 -10.98 0.09
C SER A 75 -20.44 -10.41 -0.65
N ILE A 76 -20.33 -9.22 -1.26
CA ILE A 76 -21.48 -8.61 -1.94
C ILE A 76 -21.89 -9.39 -3.19
N TYR A 77 -21.00 -10.15 -3.83
CA TYR A 77 -21.31 -10.90 -5.05
C TYR A 77 -21.73 -12.34 -4.79
N LEU A 78 -20.99 -13.07 -3.94
CA LEU A 78 -21.04 -14.52 -3.86
C LEU A 78 -21.77 -15.07 -2.63
N ASP A 79 -21.99 -14.27 -1.58
CA ASP A 79 -22.76 -14.71 -0.41
C ASP A 79 -24.20 -15.10 -0.81
N GLU A 80 -24.89 -15.86 0.03
CA GLU A 80 -26.29 -16.26 -0.19
C GLU A 80 -27.22 -15.03 -0.39
N SER A 81 -26.97 -13.96 0.36
CA SER A 81 -27.64 -12.65 0.22
C SER A 81 -26.98 -11.70 -0.80
N GLY A 82 -25.98 -12.18 -1.55
CA GLY A 82 -25.21 -11.41 -2.50
C GLY A 82 -25.92 -11.21 -3.84
N ILE A 83 -25.30 -10.40 -4.71
CA ILE A 83 -25.86 -9.94 -5.98
C ILE A 83 -26.22 -11.10 -6.89
N ILE A 84 -25.33 -12.09 -7.08
CA ILE A 84 -25.53 -13.15 -8.07
C ILE A 84 -26.72 -14.04 -7.70
N ASN A 85 -26.97 -14.26 -6.41
CA ASN A 85 -28.08 -15.09 -5.93
C ASN A 85 -29.44 -14.36 -5.96
N ASN A 86 -29.45 -13.04 -6.12
CA ASN A 86 -30.67 -12.22 -5.98
C ASN A 86 -31.01 -11.38 -7.23
N ALA A 87 -30.09 -11.26 -8.18
CA ALA A 87 -30.31 -10.53 -9.43
C ALA A 87 -31.18 -11.34 -10.41
N LYS A 88 -31.89 -10.63 -11.29
CA LYS A 88 -32.69 -11.22 -12.36
C LYS A 88 -31.78 -11.78 -13.47
N GLU A 89 -32.24 -12.80 -14.18
CA GLU A 89 -31.60 -13.22 -15.42
C GLU A 89 -31.46 -12.04 -16.40
N GLY A 90 -30.34 -11.97 -17.12
CA GLY A 90 -30.01 -10.88 -18.03
C GLY A 90 -29.47 -9.62 -17.38
N THR A 91 -29.38 -9.55 -16.04
CA THR A 91 -28.73 -8.42 -15.34
C THR A 91 -27.26 -8.30 -15.75
N THR A 92 -26.75 -7.08 -15.90
CA THR A 92 -25.31 -6.83 -16.05
C THR A 92 -24.72 -6.35 -14.73
N ILE A 93 -23.74 -7.07 -14.19
CA ILE A 93 -23.00 -6.67 -13.00
C ILE A 93 -21.63 -6.12 -13.37
N ILE A 94 -21.23 -5.02 -12.73
CA ILE A 94 -20.01 -4.25 -13.04
C ILE A 94 -19.27 -3.98 -11.71
N ASP A 95 -18.15 -4.65 -11.47
CA ASP A 95 -17.28 -4.36 -10.32
C ASP A 95 -16.23 -3.32 -10.71
N MET A 96 -16.34 -2.11 -10.17
CA MET A 96 -15.37 -1.03 -10.37
C MET A 96 -14.35 -0.92 -9.24
N THR A 97 -14.37 -1.86 -8.29
CA THR A 97 -13.41 -1.96 -7.21
C THR A 97 -12.07 -2.44 -7.75
N THR A 98 -10.96 -1.93 -7.19
CA THR A 98 -9.66 -2.59 -7.41
C THR A 98 -9.56 -3.84 -6.54
N SER A 99 -9.61 -5.01 -7.18
CA SER A 99 -9.65 -6.35 -6.58
C SER A 99 -8.66 -7.30 -7.28
N SER A 100 -8.74 -8.62 -7.03
CA SER A 100 -7.85 -9.58 -7.69
C SER A 100 -8.44 -10.07 -9.02
N PRO A 101 -7.61 -10.31 -10.05
CA PRO A 101 -8.06 -10.87 -11.32
C PRO A 101 -8.77 -12.23 -11.16
N ALA A 102 -8.27 -13.08 -10.26
CA ALA A 102 -8.89 -14.37 -9.96
C ALA A 102 -10.30 -14.24 -9.37
N LEU A 103 -10.56 -13.23 -8.52
CA LEU A 103 -11.90 -12.98 -7.99
C LEU A 103 -12.85 -12.52 -9.10
N ALA A 104 -12.41 -11.64 -9.99
CA ALA A 104 -13.19 -11.24 -11.16
C ALA A 104 -13.57 -12.44 -12.05
N GLU A 105 -12.60 -13.33 -12.35
CA GLU A 105 -12.87 -14.56 -13.10
C GLU A 105 -13.86 -15.49 -12.36
N SER A 106 -13.77 -15.60 -11.03
CA SER A 106 -14.72 -16.37 -10.22
C SER A 106 -16.15 -15.81 -10.28
N ILE A 107 -16.29 -14.49 -10.13
CA ILE A 107 -17.58 -13.79 -10.21
C ILE A 107 -18.19 -13.98 -11.60
N TYR A 108 -17.39 -13.85 -12.66
CA TYR A 108 -17.83 -14.08 -14.03
C TYR A 108 -18.38 -15.50 -14.24
N ASN A 109 -17.65 -16.51 -13.75
CA ASN A 109 -18.07 -17.91 -13.89
C ASN A 109 -19.37 -18.20 -13.13
N GLU A 110 -19.50 -17.69 -11.89
CA GLU A 110 -20.70 -17.90 -11.08
C GLU A 110 -21.92 -17.17 -11.66
N ALA A 111 -21.76 -15.90 -12.07
CA ALA A 111 -22.80 -15.12 -12.74
C ALA A 111 -23.32 -15.82 -14.01
N LYS A 112 -22.42 -16.42 -14.79
CA LYS A 112 -22.77 -17.17 -16.00
C LYS A 112 -23.69 -18.36 -15.72
N THR A 113 -23.56 -19.04 -14.58
CA THR A 113 -24.46 -20.15 -14.21
C THR A 113 -25.90 -19.69 -13.96
N LYS A 114 -26.11 -18.40 -13.71
CA LYS A 114 -27.40 -17.75 -13.43
C LYS A 114 -27.91 -16.91 -14.61
N ASN A 115 -27.32 -17.01 -15.80
CA ASN A 115 -27.63 -16.16 -16.94
C ASN A 115 -27.47 -14.65 -16.65
N ILE A 116 -26.49 -14.29 -15.82
CA ILE A 116 -26.10 -12.91 -15.48
C ILE A 116 -24.80 -12.58 -16.22
N TYR A 117 -24.67 -11.36 -16.72
CA TYR A 117 -23.45 -10.88 -17.38
C TYR A 117 -22.54 -10.17 -16.38
N SER A 118 -21.23 -10.39 -16.44
CA SER A 118 -20.27 -9.80 -15.49
C SER A 118 -19.13 -9.07 -16.20
N LEU A 119 -18.81 -7.87 -15.73
CA LEU A 119 -17.67 -7.06 -16.15
C LEU A 119 -16.83 -6.63 -14.93
N ASP A 120 -15.51 -6.81 -14.98
CA ASP A 120 -14.59 -6.14 -14.08
C ASP A 120 -14.11 -4.83 -14.70
N ALA A 121 -14.43 -3.70 -14.09
CA ALA A 121 -14.21 -2.36 -14.64
C ALA A 121 -13.50 -1.42 -13.65
N PRO A 122 -12.36 -1.79 -13.05
CA PRO A 122 -11.64 -0.93 -12.13
C PRO A 122 -11.24 0.41 -12.77
N VAL A 123 -11.13 1.43 -11.92
CA VAL A 123 -10.96 2.83 -12.37
C VAL A 123 -9.65 3.47 -11.92
N SER A 124 -9.23 4.52 -12.63
CA SER A 124 -8.14 5.42 -12.25
C SER A 124 -8.56 6.88 -12.41
N GLY A 125 -7.98 7.78 -11.60
CA GLY A 125 -8.34 9.21 -11.54
C GLY A 125 -8.75 9.72 -10.15
N GLY A 126 -8.97 8.81 -9.19
CA GLY A 126 -9.27 9.15 -7.80
C GLY A 126 -10.60 9.88 -7.60
N ASP A 127 -10.75 10.56 -6.46
CA ASP A 127 -11.95 11.32 -6.13
C ASP A 127 -12.19 12.50 -7.09
N VAL A 128 -11.13 13.17 -7.54
CA VAL A 128 -11.20 14.27 -8.51
C VAL A 128 -11.76 13.78 -9.84
N GLY A 129 -11.25 12.67 -10.36
CA GLY A 129 -11.76 12.08 -11.60
C GLY A 129 -13.24 11.66 -11.47
N ALA A 130 -13.64 11.10 -10.33
CA ALA A 130 -15.04 10.73 -10.09
C ALA A 130 -15.96 11.96 -10.02
N LYS A 131 -15.54 13.05 -9.35
CA LYS A 131 -16.29 14.32 -9.28
C LYS A 131 -16.46 14.95 -10.65
N ASN A 132 -15.46 14.86 -11.51
CA ASN A 132 -15.45 15.50 -12.82
C ASN A 132 -15.96 14.59 -13.97
N ALA A 133 -16.37 13.35 -13.68
CA ALA A 133 -16.72 12.34 -14.69
C ALA A 133 -15.58 12.07 -15.70
N THR A 134 -14.33 12.16 -15.25
CA THR A 134 -13.13 11.95 -16.09
C THR A 134 -12.34 10.71 -15.69
N LEU A 135 -13.00 9.71 -15.12
CA LEU A 135 -12.33 8.45 -14.78
C LEU A 135 -11.80 7.76 -16.03
N THR A 136 -10.64 7.12 -15.88
CA THR A 136 -10.20 6.06 -16.80
C THR A 136 -10.79 4.74 -16.30
N ILE A 137 -11.46 3.99 -17.18
CA ILE A 137 -12.16 2.75 -16.85
C ILE A 137 -11.56 1.61 -17.68
N MET A 138 -11.09 0.56 -17.01
CA MET A 138 -10.39 -0.58 -17.63
C MET A 138 -11.31 -1.79 -17.57
N VAL A 139 -11.96 -2.15 -18.69
CA VAL A 139 -13.07 -3.13 -18.66
C VAL A 139 -12.63 -4.50 -19.17
N GLY A 140 -12.73 -5.52 -18.32
CA GLY A 140 -12.63 -6.93 -18.68
C GLY A 140 -14.01 -7.60 -18.67
N GLY A 141 -14.22 -8.59 -19.55
CA GLY A 141 -15.44 -9.38 -19.64
C GLY A 141 -15.77 -9.79 -21.07
N ASP A 142 -17.06 -9.95 -21.39
CA ASP A 142 -17.52 -10.21 -22.75
C ASP A 142 -17.69 -8.90 -23.53
N GLU A 143 -17.07 -8.78 -24.70
CA GLU A 143 -17.08 -7.55 -25.53
C GLU A 143 -18.50 -7.11 -25.91
N GLU A 144 -19.39 -8.07 -26.21
CA GLU A 144 -20.78 -7.79 -26.55
C GLU A 144 -21.53 -7.15 -25.38
N VAL A 145 -21.24 -7.56 -24.14
CA VAL A 145 -21.84 -6.99 -22.93
C VAL A 145 -21.27 -5.60 -22.69
N PHE A 146 -19.95 -5.43 -22.85
CA PHE A 146 -19.29 -4.11 -22.77
C PHE A 146 -19.97 -3.09 -23.70
N ASN A 147 -20.18 -3.45 -24.97
CA ASN A 147 -20.83 -2.58 -25.95
C ASN A 147 -22.29 -2.23 -25.57
N GLN A 148 -22.99 -3.08 -24.82
CA GLN A 148 -24.38 -2.85 -24.39
C GLN A 148 -24.52 -1.89 -23.19
N VAL A 149 -23.42 -1.60 -22.49
CA VAL A 149 -23.39 -0.71 -21.30
C VAL A 149 -22.34 0.40 -21.43
N GLU A 150 -21.76 0.58 -22.61
CA GLU A 150 -20.75 1.61 -22.88
C GLU A 150 -21.28 3.02 -22.60
N ASP A 151 -22.56 3.27 -22.88
CA ASP A 151 -23.24 4.53 -22.58
C ASP A 151 -23.20 4.86 -21.08
N ILE A 152 -23.37 3.87 -20.20
CA ILE A 152 -23.29 4.03 -18.74
C ILE A 152 -21.87 4.38 -18.30
N PHE A 153 -20.85 3.74 -18.87
CA PHE A 153 -19.45 4.06 -18.56
C PHE A 153 -19.09 5.50 -18.94
N ASN A 154 -19.59 5.98 -20.09
CA ASN A 154 -19.33 7.32 -20.60
C ASN A 154 -19.98 8.43 -19.76
N VAL A 155 -20.90 8.11 -18.84
CA VAL A 155 -21.46 9.09 -17.88
C VAL A 155 -20.48 9.42 -16.76
N ILE A 156 -19.62 8.48 -16.39
CA ILE A 156 -18.75 8.57 -15.21
C ILE A 156 -17.26 8.59 -15.56
N GLY A 157 -16.90 8.30 -16.81
CA GLY A 157 -15.54 8.25 -17.30
C GLY A 157 -15.36 8.96 -18.63
N GLN A 158 -14.11 9.38 -18.88
CA GLN A 158 -13.71 10.02 -20.13
C GLN A 158 -12.86 9.09 -21.02
N ASN A 159 -12.21 8.09 -20.42
CA ASN A 159 -11.37 7.14 -21.14
C ASN A 159 -11.76 5.72 -20.76
N VAL A 160 -12.64 5.12 -21.54
CA VAL A 160 -13.18 3.77 -21.32
C VAL A 160 -12.52 2.83 -22.31
N VAL A 161 -11.81 1.81 -21.82
CA VAL A 161 -11.02 0.92 -22.66
C VAL A 161 -11.31 -0.54 -22.33
N TYR A 162 -11.80 -1.28 -23.33
CA TYR A 162 -11.96 -2.73 -23.25
C TYR A 162 -10.59 -3.44 -23.26
N GLN A 163 -10.38 -4.36 -22.32
CA GLN A 163 -9.13 -5.04 -22.04
C GLN A 163 -9.16 -6.54 -22.42
N GLY A 164 -10.28 -7.02 -22.95
CA GLY A 164 -10.49 -8.43 -23.27
C GLY A 164 -11.27 -9.17 -22.19
N LYS A 165 -10.98 -10.46 -22.02
CA LYS A 165 -11.73 -11.38 -21.14
C LYS A 165 -11.80 -10.93 -19.68
N SER A 166 -12.71 -11.53 -18.92
CA SER A 166 -12.83 -11.35 -17.47
C SER A 166 -11.46 -11.45 -16.77
N GLY A 167 -11.22 -10.55 -15.82
CA GLY A 167 -9.98 -10.40 -15.07
C GLY A 167 -8.94 -9.49 -15.74
N ASN A 168 -9.07 -9.21 -17.05
CA ASN A 168 -8.12 -8.35 -17.75
C ASN A 168 -8.24 -6.86 -17.33
N GLY A 169 -9.43 -6.40 -16.92
CA GLY A 169 -9.60 -5.07 -16.35
C GLY A 169 -8.78 -4.91 -15.08
N GLN A 170 -8.89 -5.89 -14.16
CA GLN A 170 -8.05 -5.95 -12.95
C GLN A 170 -6.56 -6.07 -13.27
N HIS A 171 -6.15 -6.93 -14.21
CA HIS A 171 -4.73 -7.02 -14.60
C HIS A 171 -4.18 -5.69 -15.12
N THR A 172 -4.93 -4.98 -15.96
CA THR A 172 -4.53 -3.65 -16.44
C THR A 172 -4.49 -2.63 -15.30
N LYS A 173 -5.41 -2.71 -14.35
CA LYS A 173 -5.37 -1.87 -13.14
C LYS A 173 -4.11 -2.14 -12.31
N LEU A 174 -3.72 -3.40 -12.11
CA LEU A 174 -2.49 -3.73 -11.38
C LEU A 174 -1.26 -3.17 -12.10
N ALA A 175 -1.18 -3.28 -13.43
CA ALA A 175 -0.11 -2.66 -14.21
C ALA A 175 -0.04 -1.13 -13.99
N ASN A 176 -1.20 -0.45 -13.94
CA ASN A 176 -1.29 0.96 -13.60
C ASN A 176 -0.76 1.27 -12.19
N GLN A 177 -1.16 0.47 -11.18
CA GLN A 177 -0.71 0.68 -9.80
C GLN A 177 0.80 0.42 -9.64
N ILE A 178 1.36 -0.56 -10.36
CA ILE A 178 2.81 -0.81 -10.40
C ILE A 178 3.58 0.41 -10.92
N ALA A 179 3.12 1.01 -12.03
CA ALA A 179 3.73 2.20 -12.59
C ALA A 179 3.66 3.40 -11.63
N ILE A 180 2.53 3.57 -10.93
CA ILE A 180 2.34 4.65 -9.95
C ILE A 180 3.25 4.44 -8.72
N ALA A 181 3.46 3.20 -8.27
CA ALA A 181 4.17 2.90 -7.04
C ALA A 181 5.61 3.41 -7.03
N ALA A 182 6.42 2.96 -7.99
CA ALA A 182 7.80 3.44 -8.14
C ALA A 182 7.85 4.90 -8.62
N GLY A 183 6.90 5.30 -9.49
CA GLY A 183 6.81 6.68 -10.00
C GLY A 183 6.61 7.71 -8.88
N MET A 184 5.81 7.40 -7.85
CA MET A 184 5.58 8.32 -6.72
C MET A 184 6.85 8.56 -5.91
N LEU A 185 7.66 7.52 -5.70
CA LEU A 185 8.96 7.67 -5.04
C LEU A 185 9.86 8.59 -5.85
N GLY A 186 9.96 8.37 -7.17
CA GLY A 186 10.75 9.22 -8.05
C GLY A 186 10.29 10.68 -8.04
N VAL A 187 8.98 10.94 -8.02
CA VAL A 187 8.44 12.31 -7.86
C VAL A 187 8.87 12.91 -6.53
N ALA A 188 8.68 12.20 -5.41
CA ALA A 188 9.05 12.70 -4.10
C ALA A 188 10.57 12.96 -3.96
N GLU A 189 11.40 12.03 -4.42
CA GLU A 189 12.87 12.16 -4.41
C GLU A 189 13.34 13.33 -5.29
N SER A 190 12.72 13.53 -6.46
CA SER A 190 13.06 14.67 -7.34
C SER A 190 12.80 16.02 -6.68
N ILE A 191 11.70 16.13 -5.91
CA ILE A 191 11.35 17.33 -5.15
C ILE A 191 12.35 17.54 -4.02
N ILE A 192 12.64 16.50 -3.23
CA ILE A 192 13.62 16.57 -2.13
C ILE A 192 14.99 17.00 -2.66
N TYR A 193 15.46 16.39 -3.75
CA TYR A 193 16.73 16.76 -4.36
C TYR A 193 16.75 18.23 -4.82
N ALA A 194 15.69 18.69 -5.49
CA ALA A 194 15.59 20.07 -5.95
C ALA A 194 15.60 21.07 -4.79
N GLU A 195 14.91 20.77 -3.68
CA GLU A 195 14.91 21.58 -2.46
C GLU A 195 16.33 21.65 -1.85
N GLU A 196 17.02 20.52 -1.70
CA GLU A 196 18.38 20.45 -1.12
C GLU A 196 19.44 21.08 -2.04
N ALA A 197 19.23 21.04 -3.36
CA ALA A 197 20.07 21.75 -4.34
C ALA A 197 19.81 23.27 -4.37
N GLY A 198 18.85 23.79 -3.59
CA GLY A 198 18.50 25.20 -3.54
C GLY A 198 17.82 25.71 -4.81
N LEU A 199 17.13 24.82 -5.55
CA LEU A 199 16.42 25.19 -6.77
C LEU A 199 15.04 25.81 -6.46
N ASP A 200 14.58 26.64 -7.38
CA ASP A 200 13.20 27.15 -7.39
C ASP A 200 12.27 26.04 -7.88
N ILE A 201 11.44 25.51 -6.97
CA ILE A 201 10.60 24.34 -7.23
C ILE A 201 9.54 24.59 -8.32
N ASP A 202 8.97 25.80 -8.39
CA ASP A 202 7.99 26.12 -9.42
C ASP A 202 8.66 26.12 -10.82
N LYS A 203 9.90 26.62 -10.91
CA LYS A 203 10.69 26.51 -12.15
C LYS A 203 11.04 25.07 -12.49
N VAL A 204 11.38 24.25 -11.49
CA VAL A 204 11.65 22.82 -11.70
C VAL A 204 10.43 22.14 -12.29
N PHE A 205 9.25 22.26 -11.66
CA PHE A 205 8.01 21.68 -12.18
C PHE A 205 7.73 22.13 -13.62
N SER A 206 7.81 23.44 -13.90
CA SER A 206 7.59 23.97 -15.25
C SER A 206 8.50 23.34 -16.32
N SER A 207 9.70 22.90 -15.92
CA SER A 207 10.70 22.31 -16.81
C SER A 207 10.47 20.82 -17.03
N ILE A 208 10.18 20.06 -15.97
CA ILE A 208 10.17 18.58 -16.04
C ILE A 208 8.78 17.98 -16.27
N GLU A 209 7.70 18.73 -16.00
CA GLU A 209 6.31 18.27 -16.14
C GLU A 209 5.93 17.91 -17.58
N HIS A 210 6.44 18.66 -18.56
CA HIS A 210 6.14 18.46 -19.98
C HIS A 210 7.17 17.57 -20.70
N GLY A 211 8.22 17.16 -19.99
CA GLY A 211 9.30 16.31 -20.52
C GLY A 211 9.08 14.83 -20.23
N ALA A 212 10.14 14.03 -20.39
CA ALA A 212 10.10 12.59 -20.14
C ALA A 212 9.80 12.20 -18.68
N ALA A 213 9.97 13.13 -17.73
CA ALA A 213 9.60 12.93 -16.32
C ALA A 213 8.12 13.22 -16.04
N GLY A 214 7.39 13.75 -17.04
CA GLY A 214 5.98 14.11 -16.92
C GLY A 214 5.11 12.94 -16.50
N SER A 215 4.30 13.16 -15.46
CA SER A 215 3.31 12.20 -14.99
C SER A 215 2.18 12.92 -14.26
N TRP A 216 1.01 12.27 -14.20
CA TRP A 216 -0.12 12.82 -13.44
C TRP A 216 0.26 13.08 -11.97
N SER A 217 1.05 12.18 -11.36
CA SER A 217 1.55 12.32 -10.00
C SER A 217 2.42 13.57 -9.84
N LEU A 218 3.32 13.83 -10.78
CA LEU A 218 4.17 15.02 -10.74
C LEU A 218 3.32 16.31 -10.85
N SER A 219 2.45 16.39 -11.85
CA SER A 219 1.60 17.55 -12.12
C SER A 219 0.62 17.87 -10.98
N ASN A 220 0.02 16.85 -10.37
CA ASN A 220 -1.12 17.02 -9.46
C ASN A 220 -0.75 16.82 -7.99
N LEU A 221 0.16 15.90 -7.70
CA LEU A 221 0.55 15.57 -6.33
C LEU A 221 1.87 16.24 -5.92
N GLY A 222 2.79 16.49 -6.85
CA GLY A 222 4.03 17.23 -6.57
C GLY A 222 3.79 18.59 -5.90
N PRO A 223 2.93 19.47 -6.46
CA PRO A 223 2.58 20.74 -5.80
C PRO A 223 1.96 20.57 -4.41
N ARG A 224 1.22 19.48 -4.17
CA ARG A 224 0.62 19.18 -2.87
C ARG A 224 1.67 18.73 -1.86
N MET A 225 2.67 17.95 -2.29
CA MET A 225 3.83 17.58 -1.47
C MET A 225 4.58 18.80 -0.95
N VAL A 226 4.84 19.78 -1.82
CA VAL A 226 5.56 21.03 -1.47
C VAL A 226 4.75 21.89 -0.50
N LYS A 227 3.42 21.93 -0.66
CA LYS A 227 2.51 22.68 0.21
C LYS A 227 2.21 21.98 1.55
N GLY A 228 2.65 20.73 1.73
CA GLY A 228 2.28 19.93 2.90
C GLY A 228 0.81 19.52 2.93
N ASP A 229 0.14 19.47 1.77
CA ASP A 229 -1.25 19.02 1.66
C ASP A 229 -1.30 17.50 1.45
N TYR A 230 -1.62 16.81 2.52
CA TYR A 230 -1.72 15.35 2.57
C TYR A 230 -3.17 14.85 2.62
N ALA A 231 -4.16 15.69 2.33
CA ALA A 231 -5.54 15.25 2.29
C ALA A 231 -5.71 14.15 1.22
N PRO A 232 -6.43 13.05 1.52
CA PRO A 232 -6.47 11.88 0.66
C PRO A 232 -7.36 12.11 -0.56
N GLY A 233 -6.77 12.10 -1.76
CA GLY A 233 -7.49 11.76 -2.99
C GLY A 233 -7.45 10.25 -3.29
N PHE A 234 -6.41 9.59 -2.79
CA PHE A 234 -6.28 8.14 -2.71
C PHE A 234 -5.48 7.79 -1.45
N TYR A 235 -6.04 6.93 -0.60
CA TYR A 235 -5.50 6.62 0.72
C TYR A 235 -4.27 5.71 0.64
N VAL A 236 -3.29 5.94 1.51
CA VAL A 236 -2.10 5.09 1.68
C VAL A 236 -2.49 3.63 1.92
N LYS A 237 -3.41 3.35 2.85
CA LYS A 237 -3.86 1.97 3.14
C LYS A 237 -4.46 1.24 1.93
N HIS A 238 -5.16 1.96 1.05
CA HIS A 238 -5.72 1.38 -0.16
C HIS A 238 -4.65 1.15 -1.22
N PHE A 239 -3.64 2.02 -1.28
CA PHE A 239 -2.52 1.82 -2.17
C PHE A 239 -1.64 0.63 -1.76
N ILE A 240 -1.40 0.46 -0.45
CA ILE A 240 -0.73 -0.72 0.11
C ILE A 240 -1.49 -2.00 -0.25
N LYS A 241 -2.82 -1.99 -0.13
CA LYS A 241 -3.69 -3.09 -0.55
C LYS A 241 -3.50 -3.41 -2.04
N ASP A 242 -3.50 -2.40 -2.92
CA ASP A 242 -3.31 -2.62 -4.36
C ASP A 242 -1.91 -3.17 -4.68
N MET A 243 -0.86 -2.65 -4.05
CA MET A 243 0.51 -3.15 -4.22
C MET A 243 0.63 -4.60 -3.76
N ARG A 244 -0.02 -4.98 -2.65
CA ARG A 244 -0.05 -6.37 -2.20
C ARG A 244 -0.68 -7.30 -3.24
N ILE A 245 -1.82 -6.92 -3.83
CA ILE A 245 -2.46 -7.72 -4.89
C ILE A 245 -1.52 -7.83 -6.11
N ALA A 246 -0.87 -6.73 -6.50
CA ALA A 246 0.08 -6.74 -7.62
C ALA A 246 1.31 -7.64 -7.36
N ILE A 247 1.82 -7.67 -6.13
CA ILE A 247 2.92 -8.55 -5.71
C ILE A 247 2.48 -10.02 -5.78
N GLU A 248 1.34 -10.36 -5.15
CA GLU A 248 0.80 -11.72 -5.15
C GLU A 248 0.56 -12.24 -6.58
N GLU A 249 0.02 -11.40 -7.48
CA GLU A 249 -0.18 -11.75 -8.89
C GLU A 249 1.13 -11.86 -9.68
N SER A 250 2.17 -11.10 -9.30
CA SER A 250 3.49 -11.20 -9.92
C SER A 250 4.20 -12.49 -9.50
N GLU A 251 4.12 -12.87 -8.24
CA GLU A 251 4.72 -14.10 -7.69
C GLU A 251 4.14 -15.36 -8.33
N LYS A 252 2.81 -15.42 -8.50
CA LYS A 252 2.13 -16.51 -9.25
C LYS A 252 2.64 -16.68 -10.68
N ARG A 253 3.27 -15.65 -11.24
CA ARG A 253 3.81 -15.60 -12.60
C ARG A 253 5.34 -15.72 -12.64
N GLY A 254 5.99 -15.89 -11.50
CA GLY A 254 7.45 -15.92 -11.39
C GLY A 254 8.12 -14.59 -11.76
N LEU A 255 7.40 -13.47 -11.62
CA LEU A 255 7.92 -12.14 -11.93
C LEU A 255 8.46 -11.45 -10.68
N TYR A 256 9.72 -11.04 -10.73
CA TYR A 256 10.34 -10.23 -9.69
C TYR A 256 10.22 -8.73 -10.02
N MET A 257 9.54 -7.98 -9.15
CA MET A 257 9.20 -6.56 -9.37
C MET A 257 9.93 -5.64 -8.38
N PRO A 258 11.24 -5.36 -8.56
CA PRO A 258 12.04 -4.68 -7.54
C PRO A 258 11.51 -3.28 -7.18
N GLY A 259 11.09 -2.50 -8.17
CA GLY A 259 10.53 -1.16 -7.92
C GLY A 259 9.23 -1.19 -7.12
N LEU A 260 8.36 -2.17 -7.39
CA LEU A 260 7.12 -2.37 -6.64
C LEU A 260 7.40 -2.79 -5.19
N LEU A 261 8.32 -3.73 -5.00
CA LEU A 261 8.70 -4.21 -3.67
C LEU A 261 9.26 -3.08 -2.81
N LYS A 262 10.14 -2.24 -3.38
CA LYS A 262 10.69 -1.09 -2.65
C LYS A 262 9.61 -0.06 -2.32
N ALA A 263 8.72 0.24 -3.26
CA ALA A 263 7.60 1.13 -2.99
C ALA A 263 6.71 0.58 -1.86
N LYS A 264 6.40 -0.71 -1.89
CA LYS A 264 5.61 -1.38 -0.84
C LYS A 264 6.26 -1.23 0.54
N GLU A 265 7.56 -1.50 0.66
CA GLU A 265 8.33 -1.34 1.90
C GLU A 265 8.23 0.10 2.45
N VAL A 266 8.44 1.10 1.59
CA VAL A 266 8.37 2.52 1.98
C VAL A 266 6.96 2.91 2.42
N TYR A 267 5.92 2.45 1.73
CA TYR A 267 4.55 2.74 2.12
C TYR A 267 4.10 1.99 3.38
N ASP A 268 4.60 0.78 3.62
CA ASP A 268 4.36 0.08 4.88
C ASP A 268 4.94 0.87 6.06
N ALA A 269 6.20 1.33 5.95
CA ALA A 269 6.82 2.18 6.96
C ALA A 269 6.06 3.51 7.15
N LEU A 270 5.50 4.08 6.07
CA LEU A 270 4.67 5.28 6.15
C LEU A 270 3.36 5.02 6.91
N SER A 271 2.74 3.85 6.68
CA SER A 271 1.55 3.40 7.39
C SER A 271 1.84 3.18 8.88
N GLU A 272 2.94 2.51 9.20
CA GLU A 272 3.41 2.26 10.58
C GLU A 272 3.71 3.57 11.33
N ALA A 273 4.15 4.61 10.62
CA ALA A 273 4.30 5.95 11.16
C ALA A 273 2.97 6.71 11.38
N GLY A 274 1.82 6.06 11.14
CA GLY A 274 0.49 6.61 11.42
C GLY A 274 -0.15 7.40 10.28
N PHE A 275 0.40 7.33 9.05
CA PHE A 275 -0.10 8.09 7.90
C PHE A 275 -0.98 7.26 6.95
N GLU A 276 -1.56 6.16 7.44
CA GLU A 276 -2.36 5.23 6.62
C GLU A 276 -3.63 5.86 6.01
N ASP A 277 -4.16 6.88 6.68
CA ASP A 277 -5.34 7.66 6.26
C ASP A 277 -5.00 8.92 5.45
N ASN A 278 -3.72 9.19 5.21
CA ASN A 278 -3.30 10.30 4.35
C ASN A 278 -3.36 9.91 2.87
N GLY A 279 -3.23 10.94 2.02
CA GLY A 279 -3.00 10.75 0.59
C GLY A 279 -1.64 10.11 0.31
N THR A 280 -1.53 9.34 -0.78
CA THR A 280 -0.28 8.67 -1.18
C THR A 280 0.92 9.60 -1.30
N GLN A 281 0.70 10.88 -1.61
CA GLN A 281 1.75 11.89 -1.70
C GLN A 281 2.44 12.20 -0.35
N SER A 282 1.87 11.76 0.77
CA SER A 282 2.47 11.89 2.10
C SER A 282 3.78 11.12 2.28
N VAL A 283 4.12 10.22 1.35
CA VAL A 283 5.38 9.46 1.33
C VAL A 283 6.63 10.35 1.37
N ILE A 284 6.53 11.58 0.85
CA ILE A 284 7.63 12.56 0.90
C ILE A 284 8.06 12.87 2.33
N GLN A 285 7.16 12.80 3.32
CA GLN A 285 7.49 13.05 4.73
C GLN A 285 8.48 12.02 5.25
N LEU A 286 8.20 10.73 5.01
CA LEU A 286 9.07 9.64 5.42
C LEU A 286 10.43 9.71 4.70
N LEU A 287 10.43 10.04 3.41
CA LEU A 287 11.66 10.16 2.63
C LEU A 287 12.52 11.35 3.09
N LYS A 288 11.92 12.50 3.38
CA LYS A 288 12.64 13.66 3.96
C LYS A 288 13.32 13.28 5.27
N ASP A 289 12.63 12.55 6.14
CA ASP A 289 13.18 12.10 7.42
C ASP A 289 14.31 11.08 7.25
N HIS A 290 14.16 10.10 6.37
CA HIS A 290 15.20 9.08 6.11
C HIS A 290 16.44 9.67 5.43
N ILE A 291 16.27 10.51 4.40
CA ILE A 291 17.40 11.11 3.69
C ILE A 291 18.20 12.04 4.63
N LYS A 292 17.53 12.81 5.48
CA LYS A 292 18.20 13.70 6.46
C LYS A 292 18.91 12.95 7.59
N LYS A 293 18.47 11.73 7.92
CA LYS A 293 19.13 10.87 8.92
C LYS A 293 20.27 10.02 8.34
N GLY A 294 20.47 10.06 7.02
CA GLY A 294 21.43 9.20 6.31
C GLY A 294 20.91 7.77 6.13
N LYS A 295 21.47 7.03 5.16
CA LYS A 295 21.16 5.60 4.95
C LYS A 295 21.41 4.86 6.26
N THR A 296 20.36 4.30 6.86
CA THR A 296 20.52 3.27 7.90
C THR A 296 21.20 2.07 7.24
N MET A 297 22.43 1.78 7.66
CA MET A 297 23.17 0.60 7.25
C MET A 297 22.47 -0.64 7.81
N ASP A 298 22.19 -1.64 6.99
CA ASP A 298 21.72 -2.94 7.47
C ASP A 298 22.86 -3.69 8.22
N LEU A 299 22.52 -4.66 9.07
CA LEU A 299 23.53 -5.27 9.94
C LEU A 299 24.54 -6.10 9.13
N ASN A 300 24.12 -6.64 7.99
CA ASN A 300 25.00 -7.38 7.08
C ASN A 300 25.96 -6.46 6.31
N GLU A 301 25.54 -5.28 5.89
CA GLU A 301 26.38 -4.23 5.30
C GLU A 301 27.41 -3.75 6.33
N TYR A 302 27.00 -3.59 7.59
CA TYR A 302 27.90 -3.32 8.70
C TYR A 302 28.90 -4.47 8.92
N GLN A 303 28.43 -5.72 9.00
CA GLN A 303 29.28 -6.90 9.17
C GLN A 303 30.36 -6.95 8.09
N ASN A 304 29.97 -6.79 6.82
CA ASN A 304 30.90 -6.78 5.70
C ASN A 304 31.96 -5.67 5.78
N LEU A 305 31.60 -4.49 6.31
CA LEU A 305 32.55 -3.40 6.53
C LEU A 305 33.49 -3.68 7.71
N ALA A 306 32.98 -4.20 8.82
CA ALA A 306 33.75 -4.59 9.99
C ALA A 306 34.82 -5.65 9.63
N LEU A 307 34.48 -6.63 8.79
CA LEU A 307 35.41 -7.68 8.36
C LEU A 307 36.58 -7.15 7.52
N ARG A 308 36.47 -5.96 6.90
CA ARG A 308 37.58 -5.36 6.12
C ARG A 308 38.75 -4.95 7.00
N THR A 309 38.52 -4.65 8.28
CA THR A 309 39.56 -4.19 9.20
C THR A 309 40.22 -5.33 9.98
N MET A 310 39.77 -6.57 9.73
CA MET A 310 40.19 -7.72 10.52
C MET A 310 41.35 -8.46 9.88
N SER A 311 42.49 -8.53 10.57
CA SER A 311 43.66 -9.28 10.13
C SER A 311 43.48 -10.79 10.39
N ASP A 312 43.49 -11.59 9.32
CA ASP A 312 43.72 -13.05 9.29
C ASP A 312 42.59 -14.04 9.66
N VAL A 313 41.32 -13.64 9.82
CA VAL A 313 40.23 -14.61 10.10
C VAL A 313 39.99 -15.64 8.99
N LYS A 314 40.40 -15.35 7.76
CA LYS A 314 40.26 -16.29 6.65
C LYS A 314 41.11 -17.57 6.77
N ARG A 315 41.98 -17.69 7.79
CA ARG A 315 42.92 -18.82 7.92
C ARG A 315 42.56 -19.84 9.00
N ASP A 316 41.74 -19.49 10.00
CA ASP A 316 41.37 -20.39 11.12
C ASP A 316 40.10 -19.90 11.87
N PRO A 317 38.92 -20.52 11.64
CA PRO A 317 37.65 -20.13 12.28
C PRO A 317 37.67 -20.24 13.81
N ASP A 318 38.33 -21.26 14.37
CA ASP A 318 38.35 -21.49 15.82
C ASP A 318 39.14 -20.39 16.54
N LYS A 319 40.30 -20.00 15.98
CA LYS A 319 41.07 -18.86 16.51
C LYS A 319 40.30 -17.55 16.38
N SER A 320 39.53 -17.40 15.31
CA SER A 320 38.75 -16.19 15.05
C SER A 320 37.61 -16.05 16.04
N LEU A 321 36.93 -17.16 16.37
CA LEU A 321 35.91 -17.20 17.40
C LEU A 321 36.49 -16.93 18.79
N ILE A 322 37.66 -17.49 19.12
CA ILE A 322 38.36 -17.21 20.38
C ILE A 322 38.71 -15.72 20.50
N ASN A 323 39.31 -15.13 19.46
CA ASN A 323 39.65 -13.71 19.44
C ASN A 323 38.40 -12.83 19.54
N GLY A 324 37.34 -13.18 18.82
CA GLY A 324 36.04 -12.52 18.89
C GLY A 324 35.45 -12.53 20.30
N ALA A 325 35.42 -13.69 20.95
CA ALA A 325 34.86 -13.85 22.28
C ALA A 325 35.68 -13.15 23.37
N LEU A 326 37.01 -13.19 23.29
CA LEU A 326 37.91 -12.51 24.22
C LEU A 326 37.79 -10.99 24.07
N GLY A 327 37.81 -10.48 22.84
CA GLY A 327 37.63 -9.05 22.57
C GLY A 327 36.27 -8.53 23.03
N LEU A 328 35.19 -9.26 22.70
CA LEU A 328 33.84 -8.93 23.18
C LEU A 328 33.79 -8.77 24.70
N THR A 329 34.46 -9.66 25.43
CA THR A 329 34.52 -9.61 26.89
C THR A 329 35.35 -8.42 27.38
N GLY A 330 36.48 -8.13 26.73
CA GLY A 330 37.35 -7.00 27.04
C GLY A 330 36.62 -5.66 26.91
N GLU A 331 36.06 -5.39 25.73
CA GLU A 331 35.38 -4.11 25.45
C GLU A 331 34.10 -3.93 26.28
N SER A 332 33.37 -5.02 26.54
CA SER A 332 32.24 -4.99 27.48
C SER A 332 32.67 -4.60 28.90
N GLY A 333 33.90 -4.97 29.29
CA GLY A 333 34.51 -4.56 30.55
C GLY A 333 34.83 -3.06 30.59
N GLU A 334 35.29 -2.48 29.49
CA GLU A 334 35.54 -1.04 29.38
C GLU A 334 34.25 -0.23 29.47
N VAL A 335 33.19 -0.69 28.79
CA VAL A 335 31.82 -0.14 28.93
C VAL A 335 31.40 -0.15 30.41
N ALA A 336 31.59 -1.27 31.11
CA ALA A 336 31.23 -1.40 32.51
C ALA A 336 32.03 -0.46 33.42
N ASP A 337 33.32 -0.23 33.14
CA ASP A 337 34.16 0.68 33.91
C ASP A 337 33.74 2.15 33.75
N ILE A 338 33.41 2.59 32.53
CA ILE A 338 32.88 3.94 32.27
C ILE A 338 31.58 4.16 33.06
N VAL A 339 30.64 3.22 32.99
CA VAL A 339 29.38 3.29 33.74
C VAL A 339 29.62 3.26 35.25
N LYS A 340 30.55 2.42 35.72
CA LYS A 340 30.90 2.36 37.15
C LYS A 340 31.44 3.69 37.66
N LYS A 341 32.34 4.33 36.92
CA LYS A 341 32.90 5.65 37.27
C LYS A 341 31.81 6.72 37.36
N TYR A 342 30.85 6.71 36.43
CA TYR A 342 29.71 7.62 36.46
C TYR A 342 28.79 7.35 37.67
N VAL A 343 28.33 6.12 37.84
CA VAL A 343 27.30 5.77 38.84
C VAL A 343 27.84 5.77 40.26
N PHE A 344 29.05 5.26 40.50
CA PHE A 344 29.55 5.00 41.85
C PHE A 344 30.66 5.93 42.31
N HIS A 345 31.39 6.56 41.38
CA HIS A 345 32.54 7.40 41.72
C HIS A 345 32.29 8.90 41.46
N GLY A 346 31.09 9.27 40.99
CA GLY A 346 30.67 10.67 40.83
C GLY A 346 31.36 11.42 39.68
N HIS A 347 31.94 10.71 38.72
CA HIS A 347 32.43 11.33 37.49
C HIS A 347 31.26 11.72 36.57
N ASP A 348 31.47 12.70 35.69
CA ASP A 348 30.53 12.95 34.59
C ASP A 348 30.54 11.78 33.60
N LEU A 349 29.38 11.52 32.96
CA LEU A 349 29.27 10.47 31.96
C LEU A 349 29.98 10.88 30.66
N ASP A 350 31.09 10.22 30.36
CA ASP A 350 31.76 10.36 29.07
C ASP A 350 30.99 9.57 27.99
N LYS A 351 30.03 10.24 27.37
CA LYS A 351 29.18 9.65 26.32
C LYS A 351 29.95 9.30 25.06
N GLU A 352 31.01 10.04 24.73
CA GLU A 352 31.80 9.78 23.52
C GLU A 352 32.69 8.56 23.70
N ALA A 353 33.36 8.42 24.85
CA ALA A 353 34.09 7.21 25.19
C ALA A 353 33.15 6.00 25.23
N LEU A 354 32.00 6.12 25.90
CA LEU A 354 31.03 5.03 25.97
C LEU A 354 30.53 4.61 24.58
N LYS A 355 30.24 5.57 23.69
CA LYS A 355 29.81 5.30 22.33
C LYS A 355 30.88 4.55 21.52
N LYS A 356 32.15 4.89 21.74
CA LYS A 356 33.29 4.23 21.09
C LYS A 356 33.41 2.77 21.57
N GLU A 357 33.42 2.54 22.88
CA GLU A 357 33.52 1.17 23.42
C GLU A 357 32.31 0.29 23.06
N LEU A 358 31.10 0.88 23.00
CA LEU A 358 29.92 0.18 22.46
C LEU A 358 30.08 -0.18 20.97
N GLY A 359 30.79 0.65 20.20
CA GLY A 359 31.14 0.37 18.80
C GLY A 359 32.14 -0.79 18.68
N ASP A 360 33.13 -0.83 19.56
CA ASP A 360 34.15 -1.89 19.60
C ASP A 360 33.54 -3.25 20.02
N VAL A 361 32.57 -3.25 20.96
CA VAL A 361 31.71 -4.40 21.28
C VAL A 361 30.95 -4.89 20.03
N LEU A 362 30.34 -3.97 19.28
CA LEU A 362 29.58 -4.30 18.07
C LEU A 362 30.47 -4.93 16.99
N TRP A 363 31.72 -4.46 16.88
CA TRP A 363 32.71 -5.01 15.96
C TRP A 363 33.06 -6.46 16.31
N TYR A 364 33.32 -6.76 17.59
CA TYR A 364 33.60 -8.13 18.03
C TYR A 364 32.40 -9.08 17.88
N ILE A 365 31.17 -8.58 17.97
CA ILE A 365 29.96 -9.37 17.64
C ILE A 365 29.97 -9.75 16.15
N ALA A 366 30.30 -8.81 15.25
CA ALA A 366 30.43 -9.09 13.82
C ALA A 366 31.53 -10.13 13.52
N CYS A 367 32.65 -10.07 14.23
CA CYS A 367 33.72 -11.07 14.13
C CYS A 367 33.25 -12.47 14.55
N CYS A 368 32.54 -12.58 15.68
CA CYS A 368 31.98 -13.84 16.15
C CYS A 368 30.95 -14.42 15.17
N ALA A 369 30.03 -13.59 14.68
CA ALA A 369 29.03 -14.00 13.70
C ALA A 369 29.67 -14.56 12.43
N SER A 370 30.69 -13.85 11.89
CA SER A 370 31.43 -14.32 10.73
C SER A 370 32.23 -15.60 10.98
N ALA A 371 32.80 -15.79 12.17
CA ALA A 371 33.52 -17.02 12.52
C ALA A 371 32.58 -18.24 12.59
N LEU A 372 31.30 -18.02 12.87
CA LEU A 372 30.25 -19.03 12.91
C LEU A 372 29.55 -19.26 11.56
N ASP A 373 29.93 -18.51 10.52
CA ASP A 373 29.26 -18.49 9.20
C ASP A 373 27.77 -18.09 9.32
N VAL A 374 27.49 -17.07 10.15
CA VAL A 374 26.14 -16.54 10.39
C VAL A 374 26.09 -15.04 10.08
N ASP A 375 25.00 -14.62 9.44
CA ASP A 375 24.71 -13.22 9.12
C ASP A 375 24.17 -12.47 10.36
N LEU A 376 24.61 -11.22 10.56
CA LEU A 376 24.09 -10.40 11.67
C LEU A 376 22.60 -10.09 11.53
N ASP A 377 22.07 -9.98 10.31
CA ASP A 377 20.63 -9.84 10.09
C ASP A 377 19.86 -11.07 10.61
N GLU A 378 20.38 -12.28 10.41
CA GLU A 378 19.78 -13.52 10.92
C GLU A 378 19.76 -13.51 12.46
N ILE A 379 20.89 -13.17 13.10
CA ILE A 379 20.99 -13.02 14.56
C ILE A 379 20.01 -11.95 15.07
N GLY A 380 19.90 -10.83 14.36
CA GLY A 380 18.98 -9.74 14.66
C GLY A 380 17.52 -10.20 14.60
N GLN A 381 17.13 -10.90 13.54
CA GLN A 381 15.78 -11.44 13.35
C GLN A 381 15.42 -12.44 14.45
N LEU A 382 16.30 -13.41 14.73
CA LEU A 382 16.12 -14.38 15.82
C LEU A 382 15.93 -13.69 17.18
N ASN A 383 16.69 -12.61 17.43
CA ASN A 383 16.54 -11.84 18.66
C ASN A 383 15.22 -11.05 18.71
N ILE A 384 14.78 -10.47 17.58
CA ILE A 384 13.49 -9.76 17.50
C ILE A 384 12.33 -10.72 17.80
N GLU A 385 12.32 -11.92 17.21
CA GLU A 385 11.30 -12.93 17.49
C GLU A 385 11.30 -13.34 18.97
N LYS A 386 12.49 -13.59 19.52
CA LYS A 386 12.67 -13.88 20.95
C LYS A 386 12.13 -12.75 21.83
N LEU A 387 12.39 -11.49 21.49
CA LEU A 387 11.94 -10.32 22.25
C LEU A 387 10.43 -10.10 22.15
N LYS A 388 9.84 -10.29 20.96
CA LYS A 388 8.37 -10.27 20.76
C LYS A 388 7.68 -11.34 21.61
N ASN A 389 8.27 -12.54 21.69
CA ASN A 389 7.78 -13.60 22.58
C ASN A 389 8.03 -13.28 24.06
N ARG A 390 9.09 -12.53 24.37
CA ARG A 390 9.48 -12.18 25.75
C ARG A 390 8.50 -11.20 26.39
N TYR A 391 8.10 -10.17 25.64
CA TYR A 391 7.19 -9.11 26.08
C TYR A 391 6.25 -8.73 24.92
N PRO A 392 5.21 -9.53 24.64
CA PRO A 392 4.34 -9.31 23.47
C PRO A 392 3.58 -7.97 23.51
N ASN A 393 3.38 -7.42 24.71
CA ASN A 393 2.72 -6.12 24.93
C ASN A 393 3.68 -5.02 25.41
N GLY A 394 5.00 -5.22 25.27
CA GLY A 394 6.02 -4.32 25.83
C GLY A 394 6.39 -4.65 27.27
N PHE A 395 7.49 -4.07 27.76
CA PHE A 395 8.02 -4.36 29.09
C PHE A 395 7.11 -3.77 30.19
N SER A 396 6.70 -4.61 31.14
CA SER A 396 6.13 -4.16 32.42
C SER A 396 6.89 -4.78 33.59
N LYS A 397 7.01 -4.01 34.68
CA LYS A 397 7.71 -4.44 35.90
C LYS A 397 6.99 -5.63 36.56
N GLU A 398 5.69 -5.73 36.38
CA GLU A 398 4.81 -6.77 36.90
C GLU A 398 4.96 -8.08 36.11
N ASP A 399 4.94 -8.01 34.78
CA ASP A 399 5.16 -9.19 33.90
C ASP A 399 6.57 -9.77 34.05
N SER A 400 7.56 -8.90 34.32
CA SER A 400 8.93 -9.33 34.58
C SER A 400 9.08 -10.11 35.90
N LEU A 401 8.27 -9.81 36.93
CA LEU A 401 8.34 -10.47 38.24
C LEU A 401 7.56 -11.78 38.28
N ASN A 402 6.51 -11.91 37.45
CA ASN A 402 5.61 -13.06 37.43
C ASN A 402 5.96 -14.12 36.37
N ARG A 403 7.16 -14.06 35.81
CA ARG A 403 7.60 -14.90 34.68
C ARG A 403 7.97 -16.31 35.17
N LYS A 404 7.45 -17.35 34.50
CA LYS A 404 7.99 -18.71 34.62
C LYS A 404 9.16 -18.85 33.62
N GLU A 405 10.25 -19.47 34.07
CA GLU A 405 11.49 -19.67 33.30
C GLU A 405 11.27 -20.33 31.94
#